data_AF-A0A3A9C7J7-F1
#
_entry.id   AF-A0A3A9C7J7-F1
#
_cell.length_a   1.000
_cell.length_b   1.000
_cell.length_c   1.000
_cell.angle_alpha   90.00
_cell.angle_beta   90.00
_cell.angle_gamma   90.00
#
_symmetry.space_group_name_H-M   'P 1'
#
loop_
_entity.id
_entity.type
_entity.pdbx_description
1 polymer ?
#
loop_
_entity_poly.entity_id
_entity_poly.type
_entity_poly.pdbx_seq_one_letter_code
_entity_poly.pdbx_strand_id
1 'polypeptide(L)' 'MPRVDHAKVVFNKNEYLLTMQNNQNYILSDKFDKAVIQIFHRGLVGGWNIEVMSDFLPELICGIFVFCRYIEQENEFLVV' A
#
# COMPACT_ATOMS: atom_id res chain seq x y z
N MET A 1 -1.50 -0.13 20.39
CA MET A 1 -1.77 0.96 19.41
C MET A 1 -2.64 0.38 18.31
N PRO A 2 -3.50 1.15 17.63
CA PRO A 2 -4.36 0.58 16.60
C PRO A 2 -3.49 -0.07 15.52
N ARG A 3 -3.80 -1.32 15.16
CA ARG A 3 -3.27 -1.93 13.93
C ARG A 3 -3.72 -1.01 12.79
N VAL A 4 -2.79 -0.28 12.20
CA VAL A 4 -3.08 0.44 10.96
C VAL A 4 -2.88 -0.57 9.85
N ASP A 5 -3.95 -1.28 9.53
CA ASP A 5 -4.01 -2.21 8.40
C ASP A 5 -4.64 -1.57 7.16
N HIS A 6 -5.13 -0.32 7.27
CA HIS A 6 -5.70 0.41 6.15
C HIS A 6 -5.55 1.94 6.29
N ALA A 7 -5.60 2.63 5.16
CA ALA A 7 -5.61 4.09 5.08
C ALA A 7 -6.45 4.55 3.88
N LYS A 8 -7.26 5.59 4.09
CA LYS A 8 -7.99 6.25 2.99
C LYS A 8 -7.04 7.19 2.26
N VAL A 9 -6.94 7.02 0.95
CA VAL A 9 -6.13 7.87 0.06
C VAL A 9 -7.08 8.65 -0.84
N VAL A 10 -6.95 9.97 -0.87
CA VAL A 10 -7.75 10.84 -1.75
C VAL A 10 -6.81 11.46 -2.77
N PHE A 11 -7.05 11.17 -4.04
CA PHE A 11 -6.28 11.71 -5.15
C PHE A 11 -7.20 12.09 -6.30
N ASN A 12 -7.03 13.30 -6.85
CA ASN A 12 -7.84 13.82 -7.96
C ASN A 12 -9.36 13.69 -7.74
N LYS A 13 -9.83 13.96 -6.51
CA LYS A 13 -11.24 13.81 -6.06
C LYS A 13 -11.77 12.37 -6.07
N ASN A 14 -10.96 11.39 -6.39
CA ASN A 14 -11.28 9.99 -6.24
C ASN A 14 -10.81 9.49 -4.87
N GLU A 15 -11.61 8.62 -4.28
CA GLU A 15 -11.29 7.96 -3.02
C GLU A 15 -10.81 6.55 -3.31
N TYR A 16 -9.74 6.18 -2.60
CA TYR A 16 -9.13 4.87 -2.65
C TYR A 16 -8.91 4.37 -1.22
N LEU A 17 -8.87 3.06 -1.08
CA LEU A 17 -8.54 2.38 0.17
C LEU A 17 -7.22 1.64 -0.01
N LEU A 18 -6.20 2.07 0.72
CA LEU A 18 -4.95 1.32 0.86
C LEU A 18 -5.15 0.31 1.99
N THR A 19 -4.88 -0.96 1.73
CA THR A 19 -4.99 -2.05 2.69
C THR A 19 -3.68 -2.83 2.73
N MET A 20 -3.16 -3.03 3.93
CA MET A 20 -2.06 -3.92 4.26
C MET A 20 -2.61 -5.32 4.49
N GLN A 21 -2.44 -6.22 3.53
CA GLN A 21 -2.83 -7.63 3.68
C GLN A 21 -1.89 -8.34 4.67
N ASN A 22 -0.60 -7.99 4.62
CA ASN A 22 0.45 -8.33 5.57
C ASN A 22 1.65 -7.39 5.35
N ASN A 23 2.73 -7.55 6.12
CA ASN A 23 3.93 -6.71 6.00
C ASN A 23 4.67 -6.79 4.64
N GLN A 24 4.29 -7.72 3.77
CA GLN A 24 4.88 -7.91 2.46
C GLN A 24 3.92 -7.64 1.31
N ASN A 25 2.65 -7.34 1.58
CA ASN A 25 1.60 -7.25 0.55
C ASN A 25 0.61 -6.12 0.86
N TYR A 26 0.46 -5.20 -0.09
CA TYR A 26 -0.43 -4.05 0.01
C TYR A 26 -1.25 -3.92 -1.27
N ILE A 27 -2.50 -3.49 -1.12
CA ILE A 27 -3.42 -3.24 -2.23
C ILE A 27 -4.01 -1.85 -2.06
N LEU A 28 -4.00 -1.05 -3.12
CA LEU A 28 -4.83 0.13 -3.24
C LEU A 28 -6.05 -0.23 -4.10
N SER A 29 -7.24 -0.12 -3.54
CA SER A 29 -8.50 -0.36 -4.25
C SER A 29 -9.27 0.94 -4.49
N ASP A 30 -10.00 1.02 -5.60
CA ASP A 30 -10.96 2.09 -5.84
C ASP A 30 -12.27 1.88 -5.07
N LYS A 31 -13.23 2.79 -5.24
CA LYS A 31 -14.56 2.73 -4.61
C LYS A 31 -15.43 1.53 -5.01
N PHE A 32 -15.02 0.76 -6.02
CA PHE A 32 -15.70 -0.45 -6.47
C PHE A 32 -14.93 -1.72 -6.03
N ASP A 33 -14.01 -1.59 -5.07
CA ASP A 33 -13.12 -2.63 -4.59
C ASP A 33 -12.20 -3.22 -5.67
N LYS A 34 -12.04 -2.53 -6.80
CA LYS A 34 -11.11 -2.93 -7.85
C LYS A 34 -9.71 -2.52 -7.42
N ALA A 35 -8.79 -3.48 -7.33
CA ALA A 35 -7.38 -3.19 -7.15
C ALA A 35 -6.87 -2.33 -8.31
N VAL A 36 -6.19 -1.22 -7.99
CA VAL A 36 -5.59 -0.29 -8.94
C VAL A 36 -4.07 -0.21 -8.80
N ILE A 37 -3.56 -0.46 -7.59
CA ILE A 37 -2.12 -0.68 -7.33
C ILE A 37 -1.98 -1.91 -6.44
N GLN A 38 -1.03 -2.78 -6.77
CA GLN A 38 -0.60 -3.89 -5.92
C GLN A 38 0.90 -3.79 -5.67
N ILE A 39 1.30 -3.91 -4.41
CA ILE A 39 2.70 -3.82 -3.97
C ILE A 39 3.02 -5.09 -3.20
N PHE A 40 4.00 -5.85 -3.68
CA PHE A 40 4.36 -7.12 -3.04
C PHE A 40 5.87 -7.38 -3.04
N HIS A 41 6.36 -7.92 -1.93
CA HIS A 41 7.77 -8.29 -1.78
C HIS A 41 8.07 -9.60 -2.52
N ARG A 42 9.25 -9.70 -3.15
CA ARG A 42 9.65 -10.87 -3.95
C ARG A 42 10.25 -12.03 -3.12
N GLY A 43 9.95 -12.09 -1.83
CA GLY A 43 10.46 -13.12 -0.93
C GLY A 43 11.99 -13.17 -0.90
N LEU A 44 12.57 -14.36 -1.14
CA LEU A 44 14.00 -14.64 -1.00
C LEU A 44 14.91 -13.86 -1.96
N VAL A 45 14.39 -13.45 -3.12
CA VAL A 45 15.16 -12.66 -4.11
C VAL A 45 15.31 -11.21 -3.64
N GLY A 46 14.48 -10.77 -2.69
CA GLY A 46 14.45 -9.41 -2.21
C GLY A 46 13.87 -8.40 -3.21
N GLY A 47 13.55 -7.23 -2.69
CA GLY A 47 12.95 -6.14 -3.46
C GLY A 47 11.45 -6.31 -3.67
N TRP A 48 10.88 -5.35 -4.40
CA TRP A 48 9.44 -5.15 -4.48
C TRP A 48 8.98 -5.09 -5.93
N ASN A 49 7.81 -5.67 -6.19
CA ASN A 49 7.06 -5.45 -7.40
C ASN A 49 5.94 -4.45 -7.09
N ILE A 50 5.71 -3.55 -8.04
CA ILE A 50 4.62 -2.59 -8.01
C ILE A 50 3.86 -2.73 -9.32
N GLU A 51 2.67 -3.33 -9.25
CA GLU A 51 1.78 -3.48 -10.38
C GLU A 51 0.73 -2.37 -10.35
N VAL A 52 0.59 -1.67 -11.47
CA VAL A 52 -0.28 -0.51 -11.59
C VAL A 52 -1.22 -0.71 -12.77
N MET A 53 -2.52 -0.69 -12.50
CA MET A 53 -3.58 -0.95 -13.49
C MET A 53 -4.25 0.32 -14.02
N SER A 54 -3.80 1.50 -13.60
CA SER A 54 -4.33 2.80 -14.02
C SER A 54 -3.24 3.85 -14.11
N ASP A 55 -3.47 4.92 -14.86
CA ASP A 55 -2.47 5.98 -15.07
C ASP A 55 -2.28 6.83 -13.81
N PHE A 56 -1.41 6.39 -12.91
CA PHE A 56 -0.96 7.16 -11.76
C PHE A 56 0.38 7.83 -12.05
N LEU A 57 0.53 9.04 -11.50
CA LEU A 57 1.79 9.76 -11.54
C LEU A 57 2.89 8.99 -10.77
N PRO A 58 4.13 8.91 -11.26
CA PRO A 58 5.23 8.22 -10.59
C PRO A 58 5.44 8.68 -9.13
N GLU A 59 5.25 9.96 -8.85
CA GLU A 59 5.41 10.55 -7.52
C GLU A 59 4.37 10.00 -6.53
N LEU A 60 3.14 9.76 -7.00
CA LEU A 60 2.09 9.16 -6.19
C LEU A 60 2.40 7.70 -5.88
N ILE A 61 2.85 6.94 -6.88
CA ILE A 61 3.23 5.52 -6.71
C ILE A 61 4.37 5.42 -5.69
N CYS A 62 5.38 6.28 -5.80
CA CYS A 62 6.49 6.35 -4.86
C CYS A 62 6.03 6.73 -3.45
N GLY A 63 5.17 7.75 -3.34
CA GLY A 63 4.59 8.18 -2.06
C GLY A 63 3.82 7.07 -1.35
N ILE A 64 2.99 6.32 -2.07
CA ILE A 64 2.26 5.16 -1.54
C ILE A 64 3.25 4.09 -1.07
N PHE A 65 4.27 3.76 -1.88
CA PHE A 65 5.26 2.76 -1.49
C PHE A 65 6.00 3.12 -0.20
N VAL A 66 6.47 4.37 -0.09
CA VAL A 66 7.13 4.87 1.14
C VAL A 66 6.17 4.84 2.33
N PHE A 67 4.92 5.21 2.12
CA PHE A 67 3.90 5.17 3.17
C PHE A 67 3.62 3.73 3.65
N CYS A 68 3.58 2.74 2.76
CA CYS A 68 3.48 1.32 3.15
C CYS A 68 4.64 0.91 4.07
N ARG A 69 5.88 1.33 3.73
CA ARG A 69 7.07 1.05 4.56
C ARG A 69 6.99 1.70 5.94
N TYR A 70 6.43 2.90 6.02
CA TYR A 70 6.18 3.57 7.30
C TYR A 70 5.15 2.80 8.15
N ILE A 71 4.02 2.38 7.56
CA ILE A 71 3.00 1.57 8.26
C ILE A 71 3.59 0.25 8.77
N GLU A 72 4.46 -0.38 7.99
CA GLU A 72 5.17 -1.60 8.39
C GLU A 72 5.98 -1.38 9.67
N GLN A 73 6.79 -0.32 9.70
CA GLN A 73 7.62 0.04 10.85
C GLN A 73 6.78 0.32 12.10
N GLU A 74 5.66 1.05 11.96
CA GLU A 74 4.75 1.31 13.08
C GLU A 74 4.12 0.03 13.63
N ASN A 75 3.87 -0.97 12.78
CA ASN A 75 3.33 -2.27 13.19
C ASN A 75 4.39 -3.22 13.79
N GLU A 76 5.69 -3.05 13.50
CA GLU A 76 6.77 -3.84 14.10
C GLU A 76 6.90 -3.63 15.63
N PHE A 77 6.59 -2.43 16.12
CA PHE A 77 6.64 -2.09 17.55
C PHE A 77 5.49 -2.67 18.39
N LEU A 78 4.52 -3.36 17.76
CA LEU A 78 3.35 -3.94 18.44
C LEU A 78 3.48 -5.44 18.73
N VAL A 79 4.59 -6.08 18.38
CA VAL A 79 4.89 -7.46 18.78
C VAL A 79 5.56 -7.42 20.16
N VAL A 80 4.74 -7.37 21.21
CA VAL A 80 5.13 -7.68 22.62
C VAL A 80 4.44 -8.96 23.03
#